data_AF-A0A520BGN7-F1
#
_entry.id   AF-A0A520BGN7-F1
#
_cell.length_a   1.000
_cell.length_b   1.000
_cell.length_c   1.000
_cell.angle_alpha   90.00
_cell.angle_beta   90.00
_cell.angle_gamma   90.00
#
_symmetry.space_group_name_H-M   'P 1'
#
loop_
_entity.id
_entity.type
_entity.pdbx_description
1 polymer ?
#
loop_
_entity_poly.entity_id
_entity_poly.type
_entity_poly.pdbx_seq_one_letter_code
_entity_poly.pdbx_strand_id
1 'polypeptide(L)'
;MQKRLTIILFFVVGIACAQKKPLDHSVYDKWESIGTKQLSNNGTWAMYSVLQQEGDAQLYITNIKTNAKINVPRGMNSQFSNDSKFAVFNIRPLNKDLRQAKIKKRKPDETPKDSLGIANLTTNAITKVPRVKSFKFPEEGNGFMAYLTEKPDTAKKTPAKPVEKKDAEMDFADDEPAGKGKTEEGTDLIVKNLLTGIDKTYKYVTDYSFSKDGKQLVFACSGSKKDKTAPQGVFLLNTEKGTLKTLIKGKGSFK
;
A
#
# COMPACT_ATOMS: atom_id res chain seq x y z
N MET A 1 -54.25 39.45 21.32
CA MET A 1 -52.96 38.73 21.38
C MET A 1 -52.67 37.85 20.16
N GLN A 2 -53.67 37.30 19.45
CA GLN A 2 -53.45 36.39 18.31
C GLN A 2 -52.75 37.03 17.09
N LYS A 3 -53.03 38.29 16.74
CA LYS A 3 -52.40 38.97 15.57
C LYS A 3 -50.89 39.19 15.70
N ARG A 4 -50.36 39.29 16.93
CA ARG A 4 -48.90 39.39 17.18
C ARG A 4 -48.21 38.02 17.10
N LEU A 5 -48.93 36.95 17.42
CA LEU A 5 -48.44 35.57 17.30
C LEU A 5 -48.29 35.15 15.82
N THR A 6 -49.22 35.57 14.95
CA THR A 6 -49.18 35.28 13.51
C THR A 6 -48.00 35.94 12.79
N ILE A 7 -47.63 37.16 13.22
CA ILE A 7 -46.49 37.91 12.64
C ILE A 7 -45.15 37.28 13.06
N ILE A 8 -45.06 36.76 14.29
CA ILE A 8 -43.86 36.03 14.77
C ILE A 8 -43.71 34.69 14.04
N LEU A 9 -44.81 33.99 13.77
CA LEU A 9 -44.79 32.72 13.04
C LEU A 9 -44.32 32.89 11.57
N PHE A 10 -44.63 34.03 10.93
CA PHE A 10 -44.17 34.33 9.58
C PHE A 10 -42.68 34.68 9.50
N PHE A 11 -42.07 35.16 10.59
CA PHE A 11 -40.65 35.51 10.65
C PHE A 11 -39.74 34.28 10.87
N VAL A 12 -40.26 33.21 11.47
CA VAL A 12 -39.52 31.96 11.72
C VAL A 12 -39.39 31.10 10.46
N VAL A 13 -40.27 31.27 9.46
CA VAL A 13 -40.24 30.52 8.19
C VAL A 13 -39.15 31.02 7.22
N GLY A 14 -38.57 32.20 7.45
CA GLY A 14 -37.61 32.84 6.53
C GLY A 14 -36.16 32.33 6.56
N ILE A 15 -35.78 31.43 7.48
CA ILE A 15 -34.37 31.05 7.70
C ILE A 15 -34.04 29.64 7.14
N ALA A 16 -35.00 28.92 6.57
CA ALA A 16 -34.78 27.57 6.04
C ALA A 16 -34.42 27.55 4.53
N CYS A 17 -33.62 28.50 4.06
CA CYS A 17 -32.94 28.34 2.76
C CYS A 17 -31.62 27.61 2.99
N ALA A 18 -31.67 26.28 3.06
CA ALA A 18 -30.49 25.44 2.86
C ALA A 18 -30.08 25.54 1.39
N GLN A 19 -29.45 26.67 1.03
CA GLN A 19 -28.95 26.92 -0.31
C GLN A 19 -27.85 25.89 -0.57
N LYS A 20 -28.17 24.89 -1.41
CA LYS A 20 -27.20 23.88 -1.86
C LYS A 20 -25.96 24.63 -2.34
N LYS A 21 -24.77 24.19 -1.92
CA LYS A 21 -23.52 24.84 -2.33
C LYS A 21 -23.54 25.06 -3.84
N PRO A 22 -23.33 26.31 -4.32
CA PRO A 22 -23.23 26.56 -5.75
C PRO A 22 -22.21 25.62 -6.39
N LEU A 23 -22.55 25.07 -7.55
CA LEU A 23 -21.67 24.19 -8.30
C LEU A 23 -20.56 25.03 -8.95
N ASP A 24 -19.43 25.17 -8.26
CA ASP A 24 -18.23 25.87 -8.75
C ASP A 24 -17.13 24.86 -9.09
N HIS A 25 -16.06 25.26 -9.78
CA HIS A 25 -14.95 24.39 -10.18
C HIS A 25 -14.27 23.69 -9.00
N SER A 26 -14.31 24.30 -7.80
CA SER A 26 -13.84 23.70 -6.54
C SER A 26 -14.64 22.47 -6.07
N VAL A 27 -15.79 22.19 -6.69
CA VAL A 27 -16.61 21.01 -6.42
C VAL A 27 -16.07 19.77 -7.15
N TYR A 28 -15.44 19.95 -8.30
CA TYR A 28 -14.91 18.83 -9.10
C TYR A 28 -13.81 18.05 -8.35
N ASP A 29 -12.96 18.75 -7.61
CA ASP A 29 -11.90 18.14 -6.79
C ASP A 29 -12.43 17.18 -5.71
N LYS A 30 -13.67 17.41 -5.27
CA LYS A 30 -14.37 16.62 -4.24
C LYS A 30 -15.24 15.51 -4.82
N TRP A 31 -15.28 15.36 -6.14
CA TRP A 31 -16.07 14.30 -6.74
C TRP A 31 -15.49 12.95 -6.35
N GLU A 32 -16.30 12.18 -5.64
CA GLU A 32 -15.97 10.84 -5.21
C GLU A 32 -16.32 9.83 -6.31
N SER A 33 -15.34 9.03 -6.68
CA SER A 33 -15.50 7.89 -7.57
C SER A 33 -15.23 6.60 -6.81
N ILE A 34 -15.92 5.53 -7.17
CA ILE A 34 -15.68 4.22 -6.58
C ILE A 34 -14.54 3.57 -7.34
N GLY A 35 -13.43 3.29 -6.65
CA GLY A 35 -12.26 2.61 -7.18
C GLY A 35 -12.41 1.10 -7.15
N THR A 36 -11.40 0.42 -6.60
CA THR A 36 -11.36 -1.04 -6.47
C THR A 36 -12.59 -1.55 -5.74
N LYS A 37 -13.28 -2.54 -6.32
CA LYS A 37 -14.41 -3.24 -5.72
C LYS A 37 -14.04 -4.72 -5.65
N GLN A 38 -14.14 -5.32 -4.48
CA GLN A 38 -13.83 -6.73 -4.29
C GLN A 38 -14.78 -7.35 -3.26
N LEU A 39 -15.16 -8.60 -3.49
CA LEU A 39 -15.90 -9.41 -2.54
C LEU A 39 -14.96 -10.47 -1.96
N SER A 40 -15.12 -10.79 -0.67
CA SER A 40 -14.45 -11.95 -0.07
C SER A 40 -14.94 -13.25 -0.69
N ASN A 41 -14.11 -14.28 -0.71
CA ASN A 41 -14.43 -15.57 -1.34
C ASN A 41 -15.71 -16.23 -0.75
N ASN A 42 -15.98 -16.01 0.54
CA ASN A 42 -17.20 -16.49 1.21
C ASN A 42 -18.44 -15.58 1.06
N GLY A 43 -18.33 -14.48 0.31
CA GLY A 43 -19.41 -13.51 0.09
C GLY A 43 -19.89 -12.74 1.33
N THR A 44 -19.17 -12.78 2.46
CA THR A 44 -19.61 -12.10 3.70
C THR A 44 -19.08 -10.67 3.82
N TRP A 45 -17.92 -10.38 3.22
CA TRP A 45 -17.29 -9.07 3.25
C TRP A 45 -17.21 -8.46 1.86
N ALA A 46 -17.63 -7.21 1.73
CA ALA A 46 -17.39 -6.37 0.58
C ALA A 46 -16.30 -5.36 0.91
N MET A 47 -15.49 -5.04 -0.07
CA MET A 47 -14.44 -4.02 0.01
C MET A 47 -14.56 -3.09 -1.17
N TYR A 48 -14.56 -1.80 -0.90
CA TYR A 48 -14.56 -0.78 -1.93
C TYR A 48 -13.73 0.42 -1.53
N SER A 49 -12.99 1.00 -2.48
CA SER A 49 -12.31 2.28 -2.27
C SER A 49 -13.13 3.43 -2.84
N VAL A 50 -13.11 4.56 -2.14
CA VAL A 50 -13.66 5.84 -2.57
C VAL A 50 -12.48 6.76 -2.86
N LEU A 51 -12.34 7.15 -4.11
CA LEU A 51 -11.25 7.97 -4.61
C LEU A 51 -11.78 9.38 -4.87
N GLN A 52 -11.07 10.39 -4.38
CA GLN A 52 -11.30 11.78 -4.73
C GLN A 52 -10.29 12.20 -5.81
N GLN A 53 -10.72 13.04 -6.75
CA GLN A 53 -9.85 13.56 -7.81
C GLN A 53 -8.63 14.27 -7.21
N GLU A 54 -8.87 15.10 -6.19
CA GLU A 54 -7.81 15.75 -5.44
C GLU A 54 -7.93 15.43 -3.94
N GLY A 55 -7.33 14.33 -3.52
CA GLY A 55 -7.38 13.96 -2.11
C GLY A 55 -6.67 12.66 -1.76
N ASP A 56 -7.01 12.17 -0.58
CA ASP A 56 -6.61 10.88 -0.05
C ASP A 56 -7.75 9.88 -0.32
N ALA A 57 -7.40 8.68 -0.77
CA ALA A 57 -8.37 7.60 -0.96
C ALA A 57 -8.92 7.12 0.39
N GLN A 58 -10.16 6.63 0.41
CA GLN A 58 -10.76 6.00 1.58
C GLN A 58 -11.13 4.56 1.26
N LEU A 59 -10.70 3.60 2.06
CA LEU A 59 -11.04 2.20 1.89
C LEU A 59 -12.11 1.79 2.90
N TYR A 60 -13.19 1.22 2.40
CA TYR A 60 -14.27 0.67 3.19
C TYR A 60 -14.26 -0.86 3.08
N ILE A 61 -14.28 -1.52 4.23
CA ILE A 61 -14.46 -2.97 4.33
C ILE A 61 -15.73 -3.19 5.14
N THR A 62 -16.76 -3.72 4.51
CA THR A 62 -18.09 -3.83 5.09
C THR A 62 -18.56 -5.27 5.14
N ASN A 63 -19.06 -5.69 6.29
CA ASN A 63 -19.75 -6.96 6.41
C ASN A 63 -21.17 -6.82 5.85
N ILE A 64 -21.53 -7.66 4.89
CA ILE A 64 -22.80 -7.58 4.18
C ILE A 64 -23.96 -8.02 5.07
N LYS A 65 -23.72 -8.98 5.98
CA LYS A 65 -24.76 -9.54 6.86
C LYS A 65 -25.02 -8.65 8.06
N THR A 66 -23.96 -8.16 8.70
CA THR A 66 -24.07 -7.40 9.97
C THR A 66 -24.04 -5.89 9.77
N ASN A 67 -23.78 -5.40 8.55
CA ASN A 67 -23.54 -3.98 8.26
C ASN A 67 -22.36 -3.36 9.04
N ALA A 68 -21.50 -4.17 9.67
CA ALA A 68 -20.28 -3.68 10.30
C ALA A 68 -19.36 -3.05 9.25
N LYS A 69 -18.78 -1.89 9.55
CA LYS A 69 -17.92 -1.15 8.61
C LYS A 69 -16.58 -0.84 9.25
N ILE A 70 -15.51 -1.18 8.55
CA ILE A 70 -14.14 -0.78 8.87
C ILE A 70 -13.75 0.28 7.86
N ASN A 71 -13.42 1.47 8.35
CA ASN A 71 -12.96 2.58 7.53
C ASN A 71 -11.45 2.73 7.69
N VAL A 72 -10.72 2.66 6.58
CA VAL A 72 -9.28 2.82 6.54
C VAL A 72 -8.92 4.03 5.67
N PRO A 73 -8.37 5.09 6.27
CA PRO A 73 -7.92 6.24 5.51
C PRO A 73 -6.66 5.90 4.71
N ARG A 74 -6.59 6.42 3.48
CA ARG A 74 -5.50 6.24 2.51
C ARG A 74 -5.27 4.78 2.08
N GLY A 75 -6.28 3.92 2.27
CA GLY A 75 -6.25 2.53 1.85
C GLY A 75 -6.33 2.41 0.33
N MET A 76 -5.35 1.73 -0.26
CA MET A 76 -5.20 1.46 -1.69
C MET A 76 -4.67 0.04 -1.90
N ASN A 77 -4.75 -0.48 -3.14
CA ASN A 77 -4.24 -1.82 -3.49
C ASN A 77 -4.64 -2.88 -2.47
N SER A 78 -5.93 -2.96 -2.20
CA SER A 78 -6.48 -3.82 -1.17
C SER A 78 -6.85 -5.19 -1.72
N GLN A 79 -6.56 -6.25 -0.98
CA GLN A 79 -6.86 -7.63 -1.36
C GLN A 79 -7.32 -8.44 -0.13
N PHE A 80 -8.33 -9.27 -0.30
CA PHE A 80 -8.72 -10.28 0.69
C PHE A 80 -7.79 -11.48 0.64
N SER A 81 -7.55 -12.09 1.81
CA SER A 81 -6.98 -13.43 1.88
C SER A 81 -7.98 -14.46 1.34
N ASN A 82 -7.47 -15.58 0.83
CA ASN A 82 -8.31 -16.63 0.26
C ASN A 82 -9.25 -17.28 1.30
N ASP A 83 -8.84 -17.32 2.57
CA ASP A 83 -9.67 -17.78 3.70
C ASP A 83 -10.75 -16.78 4.14
N SER A 84 -10.82 -15.59 3.52
CA SER A 84 -11.79 -14.52 3.84
C SER A 84 -11.74 -14.03 5.30
N LYS A 85 -10.65 -14.29 6.04
CA LYS A 85 -10.47 -13.85 7.43
C LYS A 85 -9.61 -12.60 7.56
N PHE A 86 -8.80 -12.29 6.55
CA PHE A 86 -7.90 -11.16 6.55
C PHE A 86 -8.13 -10.29 5.32
N ALA A 87 -7.90 -8.99 5.49
CA ALA A 87 -7.81 -8.04 4.39
C ALA A 87 -6.48 -7.30 4.52
N VAL A 88 -5.76 -7.18 3.42
CA VAL A 88 -4.48 -6.47 3.38
C VAL A 88 -4.59 -5.34 2.38
N PHE A 89 -4.00 -4.20 2.72
CA PHE A 89 -4.07 -3.00 1.92
C PHE A 89 -2.84 -2.14 2.13
N ASN A 90 -2.48 -1.36 1.13
CA ASN A 90 -1.47 -0.32 1.27
C ASN A 90 -2.11 0.93 1.85
N ILE A 91 -1.42 1.56 2.79
CA ILE A 91 -1.73 2.86 3.33
C ILE A 91 -0.72 3.83 2.72
N ARG A 92 -1.20 4.64 1.78
CA ARG A 92 -0.38 5.70 1.20
C ARG A 92 -0.10 6.81 2.23
N PRO A 93 1.05 7.50 2.13
CA PRO A 93 1.25 8.74 2.86
C PRO A 93 0.29 9.82 2.36
N LEU A 94 0.15 10.91 3.12
CA LEU A 94 -0.77 11.98 2.76
C LEU A 94 -0.39 12.59 1.41
N ASN A 95 -1.38 12.82 0.57
CA ASN A 95 -1.18 13.45 -0.73
C ASN A 95 -0.48 14.82 -0.61
N LYS A 96 -0.80 15.58 0.45
CA LYS A 96 -0.12 16.85 0.78
C LYS A 96 1.39 16.69 0.96
N ASP A 97 1.82 15.65 1.69
CA ASP A 97 3.24 15.42 1.96
C ASP A 97 3.98 14.98 0.69
N LEU A 98 3.33 14.17 -0.15
CA LEU A 98 3.87 13.79 -1.46
C LEU A 98 4.00 15.01 -2.38
N ARG A 99 3.01 15.91 -2.44
CA ARG A 99 3.10 17.14 -3.22
C ARG A 99 4.19 18.06 -2.71
N GLN A 100 4.28 18.25 -1.39
CA GLN A 100 5.35 19.04 -0.81
C GLN A 100 6.73 18.43 -1.09
N ALA A 101 6.88 17.10 -1.04
CA ALA A 101 8.12 16.44 -1.38
C ALA A 101 8.51 16.63 -2.85
N LYS A 102 7.52 16.60 -3.77
CA LYS A 102 7.72 16.90 -5.20
C LYS A 102 8.13 18.36 -5.42
N ILE A 103 7.41 19.31 -4.82
CA ILE A 103 7.72 20.75 -4.90
C ILE A 103 9.14 21.02 -4.35
N LYS A 104 9.49 20.38 -3.24
CA LYS A 104 10.81 20.48 -2.60
C LYS A 104 11.90 19.64 -3.30
N LYS A 105 11.60 18.99 -4.45
CA LYS A 105 12.51 18.10 -5.20
C LYS A 105 13.28 17.13 -4.30
N ARG A 106 12.59 16.55 -3.30
CA ARG A 106 13.23 15.61 -2.36
C ARG A 106 13.67 14.35 -3.11
N LYS A 107 14.79 13.78 -2.67
CA LYS A 107 15.32 12.54 -3.23
C LYS A 107 14.33 11.39 -2.99
N PRO A 108 14.30 10.35 -3.86
CA PRO A 108 13.42 9.19 -3.72
C PRO A 108 13.56 8.43 -2.38
N ASP A 109 14.67 8.63 -1.68
CA ASP A 109 14.93 8.02 -0.37
C ASP A 109 14.30 8.81 0.79
N GLU A 110 14.04 10.12 0.62
CA GLU A 110 13.43 10.97 1.66
C GLU A 110 11.91 11.17 1.46
N THR A 111 11.34 10.54 0.44
CA THR A 111 9.89 10.58 0.22
C THR A 111 9.19 9.68 1.23
N PRO A 112 8.04 10.13 1.79
CA PRO A 112 7.20 9.25 2.60
C PRO A 112 6.86 7.98 1.83
N LYS A 113 7.05 6.82 2.49
CA LYS A 113 6.83 5.51 1.89
C LYS A 113 5.49 4.93 2.29
N ASP A 114 5.01 4.02 1.46
CA ASP A 114 3.78 3.29 1.71
C ASP A 114 3.95 2.36 2.91
N SER A 115 2.89 2.24 3.68
CA SER A 115 2.78 1.29 4.80
C SER A 115 1.80 0.18 4.43
N LEU A 116 1.96 -1.00 5.00
CA LEU A 116 1.01 -2.11 4.85
C LEU A 116 0.06 -2.12 6.04
N GLY A 117 -1.23 -2.25 5.78
CA GLY A 117 -2.24 -2.54 6.79
C GLY A 117 -2.74 -3.97 6.62
N ILE A 118 -2.83 -4.69 7.73
CA ILE A 118 -3.35 -6.05 7.82
C ILE A 118 -4.54 -6.00 8.79
N ALA A 119 -5.74 -6.10 8.25
CA ALA A 119 -6.97 -6.18 9.03
C ALA A 119 -7.35 -7.64 9.24
N ASN A 120 -7.53 -8.03 10.50
CA ASN A 120 -8.22 -9.25 10.87
C ASN A 120 -9.73 -8.96 10.88
N LEU A 121 -10.47 -9.59 9.98
CA LEU A 121 -11.91 -9.38 9.82
C LEU A 121 -12.74 -10.09 10.88
N THR A 122 -12.18 -11.09 11.56
CA THR A 122 -12.84 -11.78 12.67
C THR A 122 -12.81 -10.93 13.94
N THR A 123 -11.68 -10.29 14.24
CA THR A 123 -11.51 -9.48 15.45
C THR A 123 -11.66 -7.97 15.22
N ASN A 124 -11.75 -7.54 13.96
CA ASN A 124 -11.67 -6.14 13.52
C ASN A 124 -10.36 -5.41 13.90
N ALA A 125 -9.31 -6.15 14.27
CA ALA A 125 -8.02 -5.57 14.62
C ALA A 125 -7.19 -5.25 13.37
N ILE A 126 -6.55 -4.07 13.34
CA ILE A 126 -5.69 -3.64 12.23
C ILE A 126 -4.25 -3.51 12.71
N THR A 127 -3.35 -4.29 12.11
CA THR A 127 -1.91 -4.18 12.30
C THR A 127 -1.31 -3.35 11.17
N LYS A 128 -0.44 -2.39 11.49
CA LYS A 128 0.22 -1.54 10.49
C LYS A 128 1.72 -1.81 10.50
N VAL A 129 2.28 -2.01 9.31
CA VAL A 129 3.72 -2.23 9.10
C VAL A 129 4.25 -1.11 8.21
N PRO A 130 5.20 -0.29 8.66
CA PRO A 130 5.75 0.80 7.87
C PRO A 130 6.71 0.29 6.78
N ARG A 131 6.90 1.08 5.71
CA ARG A 131 7.94 0.90 4.68
C ARG A 131 7.87 -0.45 3.95
N VAL A 132 6.75 -0.72 3.30
CA VAL A 132 6.55 -1.93 2.50
C VAL A 132 6.58 -1.58 1.02
N LYS A 133 7.46 -2.24 0.25
CA LYS A 133 7.61 -2.06 -1.20
C LYS A 133 6.54 -2.83 -1.96
N SER A 134 6.31 -4.08 -1.59
CA SER A 134 5.31 -4.94 -2.20
C SER A 134 4.82 -6.01 -1.24
N PHE A 135 3.63 -6.52 -1.48
CA PHE A 135 3.09 -7.69 -0.78
C PHE A 135 2.45 -8.63 -1.81
N LYS A 136 2.41 -9.92 -1.50
CA LYS A 136 1.66 -10.92 -2.26
C LYS A 136 1.01 -11.94 -1.33
N PHE A 137 -0.18 -12.37 -1.73
CA PHE A 137 -0.81 -13.58 -1.22
C PHE A 137 -0.51 -14.77 -2.14
N PRO A 138 -0.52 -16.01 -1.62
CA PRO A 138 -0.65 -17.19 -2.45
C PRO A 138 -2.02 -17.19 -3.15
N GLU A 139 -2.09 -17.78 -4.34
CA GLU A 139 -3.30 -17.76 -5.18
C GLU A 139 -4.42 -18.61 -4.57
N GLU A 140 -4.11 -19.83 -4.16
CA GLU A 140 -5.06 -20.76 -3.55
C GLU A 140 -4.70 -21.08 -2.08
N GLY A 141 -3.47 -20.80 -1.68
CA GLY A 141 -3.00 -21.03 -0.32
C GLY A 141 -3.69 -20.16 0.73
N ASN A 142 -3.75 -20.65 1.97
CA ASN A 142 -4.37 -19.95 3.08
C ASN A 142 -3.36 -19.67 4.20
N GLY A 143 -3.60 -18.62 4.98
CA GLY A 143 -2.88 -18.37 6.22
C GLY A 143 -1.44 -17.85 6.09
N PHE A 144 -0.91 -17.67 4.88
CA PHE A 144 0.41 -17.10 4.65
C PHE A 144 0.37 -15.86 3.77
N MET A 145 1.25 -14.92 4.03
CA MET A 145 1.51 -13.75 3.21
C MET A 145 3.01 -13.47 3.19
N ALA A 146 3.54 -12.95 2.09
CA ALA A 146 4.88 -12.40 2.06
C ALA A 146 4.85 -10.94 1.63
N TYR A 147 5.71 -10.13 2.24
CA TYR A 147 5.91 -8.75 1.86
C TYR A 147 7.37 -8.37 1.92
N LEU A 148 7.78 -7.53 0.98
CA LEU A 148 9.12 -7.01 0.86
C LEU A 148 9.19 -5.63 1.47
N THR A 149 10.08 -5.42 2.43
CA THR A 149 10.29 -4.12 3.07
C THR A 149 11.29 -3.29 2.29
N GLU A 150 11.27 -1.97 2.48
CA GLU A 150 12.36 -1.11 2.01
C GLU A 150 13.47 -0.99 3.07
N LYS A 151 14.69 -0.63 2.64
CA LYS A 151 15.82 -0.46 3.56
C LYS A 151 15.47 0.59 4.63
N PRO A 152 15.79 0.34 5.91
CA PRO A 152 15.52 1.31 6.97
C PRO A 152 16.39 2.58 6.81
N ASP A 153 15.79 3.75 7.02
CA ASP A 153 16.42 5.10 7.01
C ASP A 153 17.44 5.34 8.15
N THR A 154 18.26 4.35 8.49
CA THR A 154 19.35 4.51 9.47
C THR A 154 20.61 5.15 8.90
N ALA A 155 20.54 5.71 7.67
CA ALA A 155 21.52 6.65 7.16
C ALA A 155 21.22 8.07 7.70
N LYS A 156 21.64 8.32 8.94
CA LYS A 156 21.63 9.63 9.61
C LYS A 156 22.39 10.68 8.74
N LYS A 157 21.68 11.77 8.39
CA LYS A 157 22.10 13.14 8.07
C LYS A 157 23.60 13.42 7.81
N THR A 158 23.88 14.00 6.63
CA THR A 158 24.81 15.13 6.51
C THR A 158 24.19 16.20 5.59
N PRO A 159 24.01 17.46 6.04
CA PRO A 159 23.42 18.53 5.24
C PRO A 159 24.47 19.30 4.44
N ALA A 160 24.24 19.55 3.15
CA ALA A 160 24.80 20.63 2.32
C ALA A 160 24.33 20.42 0.87
N LYS A 161 24.02 21.39 0.01
CA LYS A 161 23.66 22.82 0.02
C LYS A 161 22.95 23.01 -1.36
N PRO A 162 22.07 24.00 -1.55
CA PRO A 162 21.24 24.11 -2.76
C PRO A 162 22.06 24.64 -3.94
N VAL A 163 21.84 24.10 -5.14
CA VAL A 163 22.29 24.74 -6.38
C VAL A 163 21.06 25.00 -7.25
N GLU A 164 20.90 26.27 -7.60
CA GLU A 164 19.85 26.83 -8.42
C GLU A 164 19.94 26.40 -9.90
N LYS A 165 18.78 26.57 -10.53
CA LYS A 165 18.32 26.36 -11.91
C LYS A 165 19.35 26.52 -13.05
N LYS A 166 19.10 25.78 -14.13
CA LYS A 166 18.89 26.39 -15.47
C LYS A 166 17.97 25.51 -16.32
N ASP A 167 17.01 26.20 -16.94
CA ASP A 167 16.00 25.70 -17.86
C ASP A 167 16.63 25.30 -19.21
N ALA A 168 16.10 24.24 -19.84
CA ALA A 168 16.16 24.02 -21.28
C ALA A 168 15.03 23.04 -21.67
N GLU A 169 14.13 23.53 -22.53
CA GLU A 169 13.20 22.73 -23.35
C GLU A 169 13.96 21.88 -24.39
N MET A 170 13.20 21.02 -25.10
CA MET A 170 13.55 20.06 -26.16
C MET A 170 13.86 18.65 -25.61
N ASP A 171 13.36 17.53 -26.14
CA ASP A 171 12.64 17.26 -27.38
C ASP A 171 11.98 15.85 -27.26
N PHE A 172 10.98 15.57 -28.08
CA PHE A 172 10.39 14.23 -28.23
C PHE A 172 11.22 13.35 -29.19
N ALA A 173 11.16 12.02 -28.96
CA ALA A 173 11.74 10.90 -29.74
C ALA A 173 13.22 10.53 -29.45
N ASP A 174 13.47 9.35 -28.89
CA ASP A 174 13.67 8.12 -29.69
C ASP A 174 13.80 6.88 -28.79
N ASP A 175 13.41 5.73 -29.35
CA ASP A 175 13.35 4.40 -28.75
C ASP A 175 14.66 3.64 -29.06
N GLU A 176 15.42 3.24 -28.04
CA GLU A 176 16.23 2.00 -28.00
C GLU A 176 16.94 1.84 -26.63
N PRO A 177 17.18 0.58 -26.19
CA PRO A 177 17.34 0.23 -24.80
C PRO A 177 18.81 0.25 -24.38
N ALA A 178 19.18 1.11 -23.44
CA ALA A 178 20.52 1.08 -22.85
C ALA A 178 20.49 1.37 -21.36
N GLY A 179 21.10 0.47 -20.57
CA GLY A 179 21.75 0.90 -19.34
C GLY A 179 21.71 -0.08 -18.18
N LYS A 180 22.58 -1.11 -18.24
CA LYS A 180 23.25 -1.77 -17.11
C LYS A 180 22.47 -1.76 -15.79
N GLY A 181 21.80 -2.88 -15.52
CA GLY A 181 21.13 -3.15 -14.26
C GLY A 181 22.01 -2.76 -13.07
N LYS A 182 21.59 -1.73 -12.33
CA LYS A 182 22.02 -1.54 -10.95
C LYS A 182 21.82 -2.89 -10.27
N THR A 183 22.89 -3.45 -9.71
CA THR A 183 22.78 -4.57 -8.79
C THR A 183 22.04 -4.03 -7.57
N GLU A 184 20.70 -4.03 -7.62
CA GLU A 184 19.88 -3.68 -6.48
C GLU A 184 20.19 -4.71 -5.41
N GLU A 185 20.89 -4.27 -4.37
CA GLU A 185 20.98 -5.04 -3.15
C GLU A 185 19.55 -5.22 -2.65
N GLY A 186 19.10 -6.48 -2.63
CA GLY A 186 17.77 -6.85 -2.18
C GLY A 186 17.49 -6.37 -0.75
N THR A 187 16.23 -6.37 -0.40
CA THR A 187 15.74 -5.91 0.90
C THR A 187 15.18 -7.08 1.72
N ASP A 188 14.66 -6.80 2.91
CA ASP A 188 14.19 -7.85 3.80
C ASP A 188 12.78 -8.30 3.38
N LEU A 189 12.66 -9.58 3.03
CA LEU A 189 11.40 -10.27 2.79
C LEU A 189 10.90 -10.84 4.11
N ILE A 190 9.66 -10.51 4.48
CA ILE A 190 9.01 -11.07 5.66
C ILE A 190 7.88 -11.98 5.20
N VAL A 191 7.96 -13.24 5.61
CA VAL A 191 6.91 -14.25 5.43
C VAL A 191 6.14 -14.34 6.75
N LYS A 192 4.90 -13.87 6.73
CA LYS A 192 4.01 -13.82 7.89
C LYS A 192 3.00 -14.94 7.80
N ASN A 193 2.92 -15.75 8.86
CA ASN A 193 1.79 -16.63 9.09
C ASN A 193 0.68 -15.82 9.76
N LEU A 194 -0.45 -15.65 9.08
CA LEU A 194 -1.59 -14.87 9.55
C LEU A 194 -2.41 -15.61 10.61
N LEU A 195 -2.33 -16.94 10.67
CA LEU A 195 -3.04 -17.75 11.66
C LEU A 195 -2.31 -17.76 13.00
N THR A 196 -0.98 -17.92 12.98
CA THR A 196 -0.16 -18.00 14.20
C THR A 196 0.48 -16.68 14.59
N GLY A 197 0.53 -15.70 13.68
CA GLY A 197 1.21 -14.42 13.88
C GLY A 197 2.73 -14.49 13.78
N ILE A 198 3.31 -15.66 13.46
CA ILE A 198 4.76 -15.87 13.39
C ILE A 198 5.32 -15.26 12.10
N ASP A 199 6.35 -14.43 12.25
CA ASP A 199 7.05 -13.78 11.14
C ASP A 199 8.44 -14.39 10.94
N LYS A 200 8.78 -14.73 9.70
CA LYS A 200 10.12 -15.17 9.29
C LYS A 200 10.72 -14.15 8.34
N THR A 201 11.91 -13.68 8.65
CA THR A 201 12.61 -12.66 7.85
C THR A 201 13.75 -13.28 7.05
N TYR A 202 13.81 -12.98 5.75
CA TYR A 202 14.87 -13.36 4.82
C TYR A 202 15.51 -12.09 4.26
N LYS A 203 16.82 -11.96 4.40
CA LYS A 203 17.55 -10.76 4.00
C LYS A 203 17.99 -10.83 2.54
N TYR A 204 18.19 -9.65 1.94
CA TYR A 204 18.76 -9.49 0.60
C TYR A 204 17.92 -10.06 -0.54
N VAL A 205 16.60 -10.08 -0.39
CA VAL A 205 15.67 -10.57 -1.40
C VAL A 205 15.37 -9.50 -2.44
N THR A 206 15.48 -9.86 -3.71
CA THR A 206 15.12 -8.98 -4.83
C THR A 206 13.74 -9.29 -5.38
N ASP A 207 13.41 -10.57 -5.51
CA ASP A 207 12.13 -11.02 -6.04
C ASP A 207 11.63 -12.26 -5.31
N TYR A 208 10.32 -12.44 -5.31
CA TYR A 208 9.63 -13.55 -4.66
C TYR A 208 8.32 -13.90 -5.38
N SER A 209 8.00 -15.19 -5.40
CA SER A 209 6.78 -15.72 -5.96
C SER A 209 6.27 -16.91 -5.15
N PHE A 210 4.96 -16.94 -4.92
CA PHE A 210 4.29 -18.07 -4.31
C PHE A 210 3.95 -19.11 -5.38
N SER A 211 4.05 -20.38 -5.00
CA SER A 211 3.37 -21.46 -5.72
C SER A 211 1.86 -21.28 -5.61
N LYS A 212 1.11 -21.76 -6.62
CA LYS A 212 -0.34 -21.63 -6.69
C LYS A 212 -1.03 -22.13 -5.42
N ASP A 213 -0.64 -23.30 -4.93
CA ASP A 213 -1.12 -23.90 -3.68
C ASP A 213 -0.70 -23.15 -2.40
N GLY A 214 0.25 -22.22 -2.50
CA GLY A 214 0.83 -21.48 -1.37
C GLY A 214 1.72 -22.30 -0.44
N LYS A 215 1.94 -23.58 -0.73
CA LYS A 215 2.83 -24.49 0.05
C LYS A 215 4.31 -24.18 -0.12
N GLN A 216 4.65 -23.46 -1.19
CA GLN A 216 6.02 -23.14 -1.53
C GLN A 216 6.14 -21.65 -1.88
N LEU A 217 7.24 -21.05 -1.45
CA LEU A 217 7.64 -19.70 -1.79
C LEU A 217 9.04 -19.74 -2.37
N VAL A 218 9.19 -19.27 -3.60
CA VAL A 218 10.51 -19.08 -4.23
C VAL A 218 10.92 -17.64 -4.03
N PHE A 219 12.16 -17.40 -3.64
CA PHE A 219 12.72 -16.06 -3.61
C PHE A 219 14.18 -16.04 -4.05
N ALA A 220 14.56 -14.95 -4.73
CA ALA A 220 15.90 -14.70 -5.21
C ALA A 220 16.63 -13.74 -4.29
N CYS A 221 17.85 -14.08 -3.88
CA CYS A 221 18.71 -13.21 -3.09
C CYS A 221 19.89 -12.71 -3.93
N SER A 222 20.12 -11.39 -3.91
CA SER A 222 21.23 -10.77 -4.65
C SER A 222 22.59 -10.92 -3.97
N GLY A 223 22.61 -11.35 -2.70
CA GLY A 223 23.76 -11.14 -1.82
C GLY A 223 24.03 -9.64 -1.57
N SER A 224 25.13 -9.34 -0.90
CA SER A 224 25.60 -7.97 -0.64
C SER A 224 27.08 -7.85 -1.02
N LYS A 225 27.49 -6.67 -1.53
CA LYS A 225 28.90 -6.37 -1.77
C LYS A 225 29.67 -6.14 -0.46
N LYS A 226 28.96 -5.84 0.63
CA LYS A 226 29.53 -5.57 1.96
C LYS A 226 29.66 -6.84 2.81
N ASP A 227 28.71 -7.77 2.67
CA ASP A 227 28.68 -9.01 3.46
C ASP A 227 28.98 -10.24 2.59
N LYS A 228 30.18 -10.82 2.72
CA LYS A 228 30.57 -12.07 2.02
C LYS A 228 29.74 -13.29 2.43
N THR A 229 29.02 -13.23 3.55
CA THR A 229 28.12 -14.29 4.05
C THR A 229 26.67 -14.10 3.62
N ALA A 230 26.35 -13.02 2.91
CA ALA A 230 24.99 -12.79 2.43
C ALA A 230 24.56 -13.92 1.48
N PRO A 231 23.39 -14.56 1.72
CA PRO A 231 22.90 -15.61 0.84
C PRO A 231 22.70 -15.04 -0.56
N GLN A 232 23.27 -15.71 -1.56
CA GLN A 232 23.14 -15.34 -2.96
C GLN A 232 22.71 -16.56 -3.76
N GLY A 233 21.64 -16.39 -4.53
CA GLY A 233 21.03 -17.47 -5.29
C GLY A 233 19.52 -17.53 -5.10
N VAL A 234 18.93 -18.65 -5.52
CA VAL A 234 17.48 -18.89 -5.47
C VAL A 234 17.18 -19.92 -4.40
N PHE A 235 16.25 -19.58 -3.52
CA PHE A 235 15.83 -20.41 -2.41
C PHE A 235 14.36 -20.77 -2.54
N LEU A 236 14.04 -21.99 -2.17
CA LEU A 236 12.69 -22.53 -2.07
C LEU A 236 12.36 -22.74 -0.60
N LEU A 237 11.39 -21.99 -0.10
CA LEU A 237 10.84 -22.17 1.24
C LEU A 237 9.57 -23.02 1.15
N ASN A 238 9.53 -24.11 1.89
CA ASN A 238 8.28 -24.78 2.19
C ASN A 238 7.59 -24.04 3.34
N THR A 239 6.41 -23.48 3.09
CA THR A 239 5.68 -22.65 4.06
C THR A 239 5.08 -23.48 5.20
N GLU A 240 4.72 -24.74 4.95
CA GLU A 240 4.15 -25.67 5.93
C GLU A 240 5.20 -26.21 6.90
N LYS A 241 6.30 -26.75 6.37
CA LYS A 241 7.39 -27.35 7.16
C LYS A 241 8.39 -26.30 7.65
N GLY A 242 8.40 -25.12 7.04
CA GLY A 242 9.39 -24.09 7.32
C GLY A 242 10.81 -24.44 6.85
N THR A 243 10.96 -25.47 6.02
CA THR A 243 12.26 -25.93 5.52
C THR A 243 12.70 -25.11 4.32
N LEU A 244 13.96 -24.69 4.34
CA LEU A 244 14.58 -23.92 3.27
C LEU A 244 15.47 -24.85 2.42
N LYS A 245 15.14 -24.99 1.14
CA LYS A 245 15.96 -25.70 0.15
C LYS A 245 16.67 -24.68 -0.73
N THR A 246 17.97 -24.84 -0.92
CA THR A 246 18.72 -24.03 -1.88
C THR A 246 18.56 -24.66 -3.26
N LEU A 247 18.04 -23.91 -4.24
CA LEU A 247 17.91 -24.39 -5.62
C LEU A 247 19.18 -24.08 -6.41
N ILE A 248 19.64 -22.83 -6.31
CA ILE A 248 20.81 -22.34 -7.03
C ILE A 248 21.64 -21.53 -6.05
N LYS A 249 22.96 -21.78 -6.02
CA LYS A 249 23.93 -20.98 -5.25
C LYS A 249 24.94 -20.41 -6.23
N GLY A 250 24.90 -19.09 -6.46
CA GLY A 250 25.77 -18.46 -7.44
C GLY A 250 25.43 -17.00 -7.72
N LYS A 251 26.40 -16.29 -8.31
CA LYS A 251 26.22 -14.91 -8.76
C LYS A 251 25.36 -14.89 -10.01
N GLY A 252 24.22 -14.20 -9.95
CA GLY A 252 23.34 -14.00 -11.08
C GLY A 252 22.22 -13.00 -10.75
N SER A 253 21.71 -12.32 -11.77
CA SER A 253 20.44 -11.61 -11.67
C SER A 253 19.35 -12.63 -12.05
N PHE A 254 18.59 -13.10 -11.07
CA PHE A 254 17.48 -14.01 -11.29
C PHE A 254 16.21 -13.15 -11.39
N LYS A 255 15.63 -13.11 -12.60
CA LYS A 255 14.33 -12.50 -12.91
C LYS A 255 13.37 -13.60 -13.32
#